data_AF-A0A221SXR1-F1
#
_entry.id   AF-A0A221SXR1-F1
#
_cell.length_a   1.000
_cell.length_b   1.000
_cell.length_c   1.000
_cell.angle_alpha   90.00
_cell.angle_beta   90.00
_cell.angle_gamma   90.00
#
_symmetry.space_group_name_H-M   'P 1'
#
loop_
_entity.id
_entity.type
_entity.pdbx_description
1 polymer ?
#
loop_
_entity_poly.entity_id
_entity_poly.type
_entity_poly.pdbx_seq_one_letter_code
_entity_poly.pdbx_strand_id
1 'polypeptide(L)'
;MDAASKDRLLLQEFEALPLRADTPAWVEPELIVPVPQAPAFLCRLAELDIGLLTGVEVLERQPDQTPLMIGQYTFTQDRTLCLSAALDFVKRQSTDHCLLFSYHVLDDVPRGVRINLLRNKPPYDAQVADDGQVDLRDITDVKPVLDLIWFHTRLLHVTTDGGALDLTDTPGRFEQLEQATRWITDRQTRTPGVRFQVRGVLEPYTSPLPRKRWLLPVLR
;
A
#
# COMPACT_ATOMS: atom_id res chain seq x y z
N MET A 1 -8.75 -6.45 14.11
CA MET A 1 -8.34 -7.84 13.84
C MET A 1 -6.93 -8.02 14.36
N ASP A 2 -6.69 -9.13 15.05
CA ASP A 2 -5.34 -9.48 15.51
C ASP A 2 -4.46 -9.97 14.35
N ALA A 3 -3.14 -9.94 14.58
CA ALA A 3 -2.15 -10.36 13.59
C ALA A 3 -2.32 -11.81 13.15
N ALA A 4 -2.60 -12.74 14.08
CA ALA A 4 -2.77 -14.16 13.76
C ALA A 4 -3.94 -14.42 12.80
N SER A 5 -5.02 -13.63 12.91
CA SER A 5 -6.17 -13.72 12.02
C SER A 5 -5.88 -13.12 10.64
N LYS A 6 -5.05 -12.08 10.56
CA LYS A 6 -4.55 -11.53 9.29
C LYS A 6 -3.67 -12.52 8.55
N ASP A 7 -2.70 -13.13 9.24
CA ASP A 7 -1.81 -14.15 8.69
C ASP A 7 -2.60 -15.34 8.14
N ARG A 8 -3.54 -15.86 8.94
CA ARG A 8 -4.38 -17.00 8.52
C ARG A 8 -5.21 -16.67 7.29
N LEU A 9 -5.77 -15.47 7.21
CA LEU A 9 -6.58 -15.04 6.08
C LEU A 9 -5.74 -14.88 4.80
N LEU A 10 -4.53 -14.33 4.92
CA LEU A 10 -3.59 -14.21 3.82
C LEU A 10 -3.22 -15.59 3.25
N LEU A 11 -2.84 -16.54 4.12
CA LEU A 11 -2.52 -17.91 3.73
C LEU A 11 -3.70 -18.57 3.01
N GLN A 12 -4.89 -18.53 3.61
CA GLN A 12 -6.10 -19.14 3.03
C GLN A 12 -6.45 -18.60 1.64
N GLU A 13 -6.28 -17.30 1.40
CA GLU A 13 -6.66 -16.70 0.14
C GLU A 13 -5.64 -16.96 -0.98
N PHE A 14 -4.35 -16.99 -0.65
CA PHE A 14 -3.32 -17.28 -1.66
C PHE A 14 -3.16 -18.78 -1.93
N GLU A 15 -3.38 -19.64 -0.94
CA GLU A 15 -3.53 -21.09 -1.17
C GLU A 15 -4.74 -21.40 -2.06
N ALA A 16 -5.79 -20.58 -2.00
CA ALA A 16 -7.02 -20.77 -2.78
C ALA A 16 -7.00 -20.12 -4.19
N LEU A 17 -5.96 -19.37 -4.56
CA LEU A 17 -5.88 -18.77 -5.88
C LEU A 17 -5.57 -19.83 -6.94
N PRO A 18 -6.43 -20.01 -7.96
CA PRO A 18 -6.12 -20.92 -9.05
C PRO A 18 -4.92 -20.37 -9.82
N LEU A 19 -3.81 -21.10 -9.71
CA LEU A 19 -2.67 -20.95 -10.60
C LEU A 19 -3.18 -21.17 -12.04
N ARG A 20 -2.73 -20.36 -13.02
CA ARG A 20 -3.07 -20.66 -14.43
C ARG A 20 -2.63 -22.09 -14.74
N ALA A 21 -3.23 -22.74 -15.74
CA ALA A 21 -2.93 -24.14 -16.07
C ALA A 21 -1.42 -24.40 -16.26
N ASP A 22 -0.66 -23.38 -16.68
CA ASP A 22 0.80 -23.44 -16.88
C ASP A 22 1.61 -22.74 -15.77
N THR A 23 0.95 -22.22 -14.73
CA THR A 23 1.62 -21.65 -13.57
C THR A 23 1.96 -22.76 -12.58
N PRO A 24 3.24 -22.98 -12.27
CA PRO A 24 3.63 -24.08 -11.41
C PRO A 24 3.10 -23.95 -9.98
N ALA A 25 2.69 -25.08 -9.39
CA ALA A 25 2.24 -25.16 -8.01
C ALA A 25 3.39 -24.95 -7.02
N TRP A 26 3.52 -23.71 -6.53
CA TRP A 26 4.25 -23.42 -5.30
C TRP A 26 3.30 -23.67 -4.13
N VAL A 27 3.48 -24.78 -3.44
CA VAL A 27 2.82 -25.05 -2.15
C VAL A 27 3.93 -25.25 -1.14
N GLU A 28 4.58 -24.16 -0.77
CA GLU A 28 5.46 -24.10 0.39
C GLU A 28 4.83 -23.20 1.47
N PRO A 29 5.08 -23.46 2.76
CA PRO A 29 4.54 -22.66 3.86
C PRO A 29 5.05 -21.21 3.88
N GLU A 30 6.07 -20.92 3.07
CA GLU A 30 6.58 -19.58 2.77
C GLU A 30 5.96 -19.17 1.43
N LEU A 31 5.07 -18.16 1.43
CA LEU A 31 4.32 -17.73 0.26
C LEU A 31 5.25 -17.25 -0.87
N ILE A 32 5.67 -18.16 -1.74
CA ILE A 32 6.41 -17.85 -2.97
C ILE A 32 5.39 -17.47 -4.05
N VAL A 33 5.46 -16.23 -4.50
CA VAL A 33 4.45 -15.61 -5.36
C VAL A 33 5.00 -15.43 -6.78
N PRO A 34 4.38 -16.02 -7.81
CA PRO A 34 4.76 -15.74 -9.20
C PRO A 34 4.67 -14.25 -9.53
N VAL A 35 5.62 -13.71 -10.29
CA VAL A 35 5.62 -12.28 -10.67
C VAL A 35 4.28 -11.79 -11.25
N PRO A 36 3.56 -12.56 -12.10
CA PRO A 36 2.24 -12.14 -12.59
C PRO A 36 1.16 -11.96 -11.50
N GLN A 37 1.32 -12.60 -10.34
CA GLN A 37 0.39 -12.55 -9.21
C GLN A 37 0.84 -11.59 -8.11
N ALA A 38 2.12 -11.20 -8.12
CA ALA A 38 2.72 -10.33 -7.12
C ALA A 38 2.03 -8.96 -6.96
N PRO A 39 1.51 -8.29 -8.00
CA PRO A 39 0.70 -7.08 -7.81
C PRO A 39 -0.55 -7.34 -6.96
N ALA A 40 -1.25 -8.44 -7.18
CA ALA A 40 -2.43 -8.81 -6.40
C ALA A 40 -2.05 -9.18 -4.95
N PHE A 41 -0.89 -9.81 -4.75
CA PHE A 41 -0.34 -10.09 -3.42
C PHE A 41 0.01 -8.83 -2.63
N LEU A 42 0.73 -7.89 -3.25
CA LEU A 42 1.06 -6.60 -2.62
C LEU A 42 -0.19 -5.79 -2.30
N CYS A 43 -1.20 -5.83 -3.18
CA CYS A 43 -2.51 -5.31 -2.86
C CYS A 43 -3.02 -5.99 -1.59
N ARG A 44 -3.07 -7.33 -1.53
CA ARG A 44 -3.53 -8.10 -0.34
C ARG A 44 -2.82 -7.81 0.97
N LEU A 45 -1.51 -7.57 0.92
CA LEU A 45 -0.78 -7.11 2.10
C LEU A 45 -1.26 -5.73 2.55
N ALA A 46 -1.40 -4.78 1.63
CA ALA A 46 -2.08 -3.52 1.93
C ALA A 46 -3.49 -3.79 2.47
N GLU A 47 -4.16 -4.86 2.00
CA GLU A 47 -5.50 -5.26 2.41
C GLU A 47 -5.74 -5.73 3.81
N LEU A 48 -4.71 -6.25 4.40
CA LEU A 48 -4.77 -6.68 5.77
C LEU A 48 -4.07 -5.67 6.67
N ASP A 49 -3.70 -4.51 6.13
CA ASP A 49 -2.85 -3.53 6.80
C ASP A 49 -1.55 -4.18 7.30
N ILE A 50 -1.02 -5.10 6.48
CA ILE A 50 0.23 -5.83 6.69
C ILE A 50 1.32 -4.98 6.04
N GLY A 51 1.87 -4.08 6.84
CA GLY A 51 2.51 -2.89 6.30
C GLY A 51 4.01 -2.79 6.40
N LEU A 52 4.69 -3.73 7.06
CA LEU A 52 6.14 -3.65 7.20
C LEU A 52 6.79 -4.64 6.25
N LEU A 53 6.74 -4.34 4.96
CA LEU A 53 7.52 -5.07 3.97
C LEU A 53 9.00 -4.69 4.14
N THR A 54 9.84 -5.65 4.51
CA THR A 54 11.27 -5.46 4.78
C THR A 54 12.13 -5.86 3.59
N GLY A 55 11.62 -6.71 2.69
CA GLY A 55 12.33 -7.06 1.47
C GLY A 55 11.52 -7.89 0.48
N VAL A 56 12.06 -7.99 -0.74
CA VAL A 56 11.64 -8.95 -1.76
C VAL A 56 12.86 -9.69 -2.26
N GLU A 57 12.79 -11.02 -2.28
CA GLU A 57 13.77 -11.89 -2.92
C GLU A 57 13.21 -12.36 -4.26
N VAL A 58 14.06 -12.38 -5.29
CA VAL A 58 13.72 -12.83 -6.64
C VAL A 58 14.28 -14.24 -6.82
N LEU A 59 13.38 -15.15 -7.16
CA LEU A 59 13.67 -16.56 -7.32
C LEU A 59 13.51 -16.94 -8.80
N GLU A 60 14.52 -17.62 -9.34
CA GLU A 60 14.45 -18.31 -10.63
C GLU A 60 14.28 -19.80 -10.40
N ARG A 61 13.50 -20.44 -11.27
CA ARG A 61 13.26 -21.88 -11.21
C ARG A 61 14.29 -22.62 -12.05
N GLN A 62 15.07 -23.48 -11.40
CA GLN A 62 15.98 -24.38 -12.11
C GLN A 62 15.21 -25.53 -12.78
N PRO A 63 15.80 -26.23 -13.78
CA PRO A 63 15.13 -27.34 -14.48
C PRO A 63 14.68 -28.48 -13.56
N ASP A 64 15.41 -28.70 -12.47
CA ASP A 64 15.15 -29.67 -11.41
C ASP A 64 14.12 -29.19 -10.37
N GLN A 65 13.49 -28.04 -10.63
CA GLN A 65 12.46 -27.41 -9.80
C GLN A 65 12.99 -26.67 -8.57
N THR A 66 14.30 -26.66 -8.34
CA THR A 66 14.91 -25.97 -7.20
C THR A 66 14.80 -24.44 -7.34
N PRO A 67 14.31 -23.72 -6.32
CA PRO A 67 14.36 -22.26 -6.30
C PRO A 67 15.80 -21.78 -6.14
N LEU A 68 16.23 -20.88 -7.02
CA LEU A 68 17.51 -20.18 -6.89
C LEU A 68 17.25 -18.69 -6.66
N MET A 69 17.73 -18.14 -5.55
CA MET A 69 17.72 -16.70 -5.35
C MET A 69 18.70 -16.04 -6.33
N ILE A 70 18.16 -15.22 -7.22
CA ILE A 70 18.93 -14.48 -8.25
C ILE A 70 19.00 -12.99 -7.97
N GLY A 71 18.25 -12.50 -6.99
CA GLY A 71 18.28 -11.09 -6.58
C GLY A 71 17.54 -10.85 -5.28
N GLN A 72 17.80 -9.70 -4.67
CA GLN A 72 17.09 -9.24 -3.48
C GLN A 72 17.00 -7.71 -3.48
N TYR A 73 15.94 -7.20 -2.89
CA TYR A 73 15.76 -5.78 -2.61
C TYR A 73 15.26 -5.60 -1.18
N THR A 74 16.04 -4.90 -0.36
CA THR A 74 15.68 -4.59 1.03
C THR A 74 15.09 -3.19 1.10
N PHE A 75 13.93 -3.04 1.73
CA PHE A 75 13.35 -1.74 1.98
C PHE A 75 13.84 -1.20 3.31
N THR A 76 14.61 -0.11 3.26
CA THR A 76 15.21 0.54 4.44
C THR A 76 14.43 1.77 4.90
N GLN A 77 13.30 2.07 4.25
CA GLN A 77 12.52 3.29 4.48
C GLN A 77 11.26 3.03 5.32
N ASP A 78 10.59 4.12 5.72
CA ASP A 78 9.30 4.10 6.42
C ASP A 78 8.32 3.13 5.73
N ARG A 79 7.50 2.45 6.54
CA ARG A 79 6.56 1.38 6.15
C ARG A 79 5.83 1.70 4.85
N THR A 80 5.48 2.97 4.66
CA THR A 80 4.62 3.51 3.60
C THR A 80 5.22 3.54 2.21
N LEU A 81 6.54 3.66 2.12
CA LEU A 81 7.26 3.72 0.84
C LEU A 81 7.52 2.33 0.27
N CYS A 82 7.42 1.29 1.10
CA CYS A 82 7.87 -0.06 0.76
C CYS A 82 6.92 -0.77 -0.21
N LEU A 83 5.59 -0.60 -0.09
CA LEU A 83 4.63 -1.29 -0.97
C LEU A 83 4.65 -0.76 -2.41
N SER A 84 4.70 0.57 -2.60
CA SER A 84 4.81 1.18 -3.93
C SER A 84 6.18 0.88 -4.56
N ALA A 85 7.26 0.97 -3.77
CA ALA A 85 8.60 0.59 -4.23
C ALA A 85 8.67 -0.91 -4.59
N ALA A 86 8.00 -1.77 -3.84
CA ALA A 86 7.90 -3.19 -4.13
C ALA A 86 7.13 -3.44 -5.43
N LEU A 87 6.02 -2.74 -5.66
CA LEU A 87 5.27 -2.89 -6.90
C LEU A 87 6.12 -2.46 -8.11
N ASP A 88 6.84 -1.34 -8.00
CA ASP A 88 7.75 -0.88 -9.06
C ASP A 88 8.95 -1.80 -9.25
N PHE A 89 9.39 -2.48 -8.19
CA PHE A 89 10.42 -3.50 -8.26
C PHE A 89 9.90 -4.76 -8.98
N VAL A 90 8.71 -5.25 -8.61
CA VAL A 90 8.01 -6.40 -9.21
C VAL A 90 7.82 -6.19 -10.71
N LYS A 91 7.37 -4.99 -11.12
CA LYS A 91 7.12 -4.64 -12.53
C LYS A 91 8.37 -4.72 -13.42
N ARG A 92 9.58 -4.70 -12.83
CA ARG A 92 10.86 -4.82 -13.56
C ARG A 92 11.37 -6.26 -13.67
N GLN A 93 10.75 -7.19 -12.97
CA GLN A 93 11.18 -8.60 -12.97
C GLN A 93 10.60 -9.35 -14.17
N SER A 94 11.28 -10.43 -14.59
CA SER A 94 10.76 -11.34 -15.60
C SER A 94 9.47 -12.01 -15.11
N THR A 95 8.51 -12.21 -16.01
CA THR A 95 7.26 -12.92 -15.70
C THR A 95 7.46 -14.37 -15.30
N ASP A 96 8.61 -14.95 -15.65
CA ASP A 96 8.97 -16.34 -15.36
C ASP A 96 9.61 -16.50 -13.97
N HIS A 97 9.91 -15.39 -13.28
CA HIS A 97 10.44 -15.41 -11.92
C HIS A 97 9.32 -15.54 -10.89
N CYS A 98 9.73 -15.92 -9.68
CA CYS A 98 8.90 -15.90 -8.48
C CYS A 98 9.50 -14.97 -7.44
N LEU A 99 8.70 -14.55 -6.47
CA LEU A 99 9.08 -13.59 -5.45
C LEU A 99 8.75 -14.12 -4.07
N LEU A 100 9.68 -13.95 -3.13
CA LEU A 100 9.44 -14.16 -1.71
C LEU A 100 9.42 -12.79 -1.03
N PHE A 101 8.34 -12.50 -0.31
CA PHE A 101 8.15 -11.23 0.38
C PHE A 101 8.41 -11.39 1.88
N SER A 102 9.30 -10.56 2.42
CA SER A 102 9.55 -10.47 3.86
C SER A 102 8.70 -9.35 4.44
N TYR A 103 7.74 -9.67 5.33
CA TYR A 103 6.83 -8.69 5.92
C TYR A 103 6.50 -8.95 7.39
N HIS A 104 6.00 -7.92 8.09
CA HIS A 104 5.41 -8.08 9.43
C HIS A 104 3.91 -7.78 9.46
N VAL A 105 3.18 -8.64 10.15
CA VAL A 105 1.75 -8.51 10.42
C VAL A 105 1.53 -7.91 11.81
N LEU A 106 0.66 -6.91 11.89
CA LEU A 106 0.38 -6.16 13.11
C LEU A 106 -1.13 -6.09 13.37
N ASP A 107 -1.51 -5.93 14.63
CA ASP A 107 -2.90 -5.73 15.03
C ASP A 107 -3.49 -4.44 14.46
N ASP A 108 -4.81 -4.44 14.22
CA ASP A 108 -5.51 -3.20 13.85
C ASP A 108 -5.49 -2.19 15.00
N VAL A 109 -5.19 -0.93 14.67
CA VAL A 109 -5.17 0.17 15.63
C VAL A 109 -6.56 0.83 15.71
N PRO A 110 -7.20 0.93 16.89
CA PRO A 110 -8.52 1.55 17.01
C PRO A 110 -8.57 2.98 16.45
N ARG A 111 -9.74 3.38 15.90
CA ARG A 111 -9.93 4.68 15.24
C ARG A 111 -9.50 5.87 16.10
N GLY A 112 -9.90 5.89 17.38
CA GLY A 112 -9.52 6.96 18.31
C GLY A 112 -8.01 7.05 18.57
N VAL A 113 -7.31 5.90 18.58
CA VAL A 113 -5.86 5.85 18.72
C VAL A 113 -5.19 6.40 17.45
N ARG A 114 -5.68 6.04 16.26
CA ARG A 114 -5.17 6.59 14.99
C ARG A 114 -5.35 8.10 14.87
N ILE A 115 -6.51 8.63 15.27
CA ILE A 115 -6.76 10.08 15.30
C ILE A 115 -5.74 10.77 16.19
N ASN A 116 -5.51 10.25 17.40
CA ASN A 116 -4.53 10.81 18.33
C ASN A 116 -3.10 10.72 17.78
N LEU A 117 -2.73 9.59 17.15
CA LEU A 117 -1.43 9.44 16.53
C LEU A 117 -1.22 10.41 15.37
N LEU A 118 -2.22 10.61 14.50
CA LEU A 118 -2.16 11.60 13.41
C LEU A 118 -1.97 13.02 13.93
N ARG A 119 -2.79 13.44 14.90
CA ARG A 119 -2.72 14.79 15.52
C ARG A 119 -1.35 15.05 16.14
N ASN A 120 -0.68 14.01 16.64
CA ASN A 120 0.62 14.11 17.31
C ASN A 120 1.81 13.73 16.42
N LYS A 121 1.61 13.46 15.12
CA LYS A 121 2.69 13.01 14.23
C LYS A 121 3.43 14.22 13.63
N PRO A 122 4.67 14.51 14.03
CA PRO A 122 5.51 15.47 13.30
C PRO A 122 5.92 14.90 11.92
N PRO A 123 6.30 15.73 10.93
CA PRO A 123 6.50 17.18 10.98
C PRO A 123 5.33 18.05 10.46
N TYR A 124 4.19 17.49 10.09
CA TYR A 124 3.08 18.22 9.45
C TYR A 124 1.91 18.40 10.42
N ASP A 125 1.35 19.62 10.45
CA ASP A 125 0.23 20.00 11.32
C ASP A 125 -1.07 19.38 10.80
N ALA A 126 -1.32 18.13 11.20
CA ALA A 126 -2.50 17.38 10.79
C ALA A 126 -3.72 17.79 11.62
N GLN A 127 -4.67 18.47 10.99
CA GLN A 127 -5.97 18.75 11.59
C GLN A 127 -6.90 17.58 11.34
N VAL A 128 -7.27 16.89 12.41
CA VAL A 128 -8.22 15.78 12.35
C VAL A 128 -9.47 16.17 13.11
N ALA A 129 -10.59 16.32 12.40
CA ALA A 129 -11.90 16.56 13.00
C ALA A 129 -12.47 15.27 13.62
N ASP A 130 -13.46 15.43 14.51
CA ASP A 130 -14.02 14.30 15.26
C ASP A 130 -14.86 13.35 14.38
N ASP A 131 -15.35 13.85 13.24
CA ASP A 131 -15.98 13.03 12.20
C ASP A 131 -14.96 12.21 11.39
N GLY A 132 -13.65 12.42 11.63
CA GLY A 132 -12.53 11.77 10.97
C GLY A 132 -12.04 12.49 9.72
N GLN A 133 -12.55 13.67 9.38
CA GLN A 133 -11.96 14.46 8.31
C GLN A 133 -10.53 14.86 8.67
N VAL A 134 -9.61 14.66 7.72
CA VAL A 134 -8.18 14.98 7.87
C VAL A 134 -7.83 16.11 6.88
N ASP A 135 -7.15 17.14 7.37
CA ASP A 135 -6.59 18.25 6.59
C ASP A 135 -5.11 18.37 6.95
N LEU A 136 -4.25 18.25 5.94
CA LEU A 136 -2.81 18.54 6.03
C LEU A 136 -2.52 19.80 5.23
N ARG A 137 -1.74 20.71 5.80
CA ARG A 137 -1.36 21.97 5.14
C ARG A 137 0.14 22.14 5.07
N ASP A 138 0.56 23.00 4.15
CA ASP A 138 1.94 23.42 3.96
C ASP A 138 2.93 22.26 3.76
N ILE A 139 2.47 21.13 3.20
CA ILE A 139 3.37 20.01 2.91
C ILE A 139 4.21 20.32 1.68
N THR A 140 5.48 19.92 1.70
CA THR A 140 6.45 20.21 0.61
C THR A 140 7.00 18.97 -0.07
N ASP A 141 6.64 17.77 0.40
CA ASP A 141 7.08 16.48 -0.13
C ASP A 141 5.93 15.45 -0.12
N VAL A 142 6.20 14.24 -0.62
CA VAL A 142 5.21 13.15 -0.73
C VAL A 142 4.99 12.38 0.58
N LYS A 143 5.89 12.52 1.57
CA LYS A 143 5.89 11.71 2.79
C LYS A 143 4.60 11.85 3.61
N PRO A 144 4.01 13.04 3.81
CA PRO A 144 2.77 13.18 4.57
C PRO A 144 1.60 12.44 3.93
N VAL A 145 1.52 12.45 2.60
CA VAL A 145 0.45 11.77 1.83
C VAL A 145 0.56 10.27 1.96
N LEU A 146 1.78 9.77 1.87
CA LEU A 146 2.08 8.37 2.13
C LEU A 146 1.59 8.02 3.55
N ASP A 147 2.05 8.74 4.56
CA ASP A 147 1.76 8.44 5.95
C ASP A 147 0.26 8.42 6.28
N LEU A 148 -0.57 9.24 5.62
CA LEU A 148 -2.04 9.22 5.75
C LEU A 148 -2.69 7.85 5.47
N ILE A 149 -2.10 7.05 4.57
CA ILE A 149 -2.66 5.76 4.18
C ILE A 149 -2.55 4.71 5.29
N TRP A 150 -1.49 4.76 6.09
CA TRP A 150 -1.39 3.93 7.30
C TRP A 150 -2.44 4.27 8.33
N PHE A 151 -2.90 5.51 8.34
CA PHE A 151 -4.01 5.90 9.19
C PHE A 151 -5.36 5.59 8.57
N HIS A 152 -5.41 4.77 7.52
CA HIS A 152 -6.63 4.41 6.80
C HIS A 152 -7.38 5.64 6.28
N THR A 153 -6.64 6.66 5.85
CA THR A 153 -7.23 7.88 5.29
C THR A 153 -7.51 7.66 3.81
N ARG A 154 -8.75 7.85 3.39
CA ARG A 154 -9.13 8.02 1.98
C ARG A 154 -8.76 9.44 1.57
N LEU A 155 -7.99 9.60 0.50
CA LEU A 155 -7.64 10.91 -0.02
C LEU A 155 -8.81 11.43 -0.86
N LEU A 156 -9.14 12.71 -0.71
CA LEU A 156 -10.22 13.36 -1.47
C LEU A 156 -9.65 14.41 -2.41
N HIS A 157 -8.79 15.28 -1.90
CA HIS A 157 -8.22 16.37 -2.70
C HIS A 157 -6.76 16.62 -2.35
N VAL A 158 -5.97 16.94 -3.37
CA VAL A 158 -4.64 17.55 -3.20
C VAL A 158 -4.68 18.89 -3.92
N THR A 159 -4.43 19.98 -3.23
CA THR A 159 -4.49 21.34 -3.79
C THR A 159 -3.15 22.05 -3.63
N THR A 160 -2.91 23.00 -4.52
CA THR A 160 -1.82 23.98 -4.51
C THR A 160 -2.36 25.31 -5.00
N ASP A 161 -1.58 26.39 -4.86
CA ASP A 161 -1.91 27.68 -5.45
C ASP A 161 -2.09 27.64 -6.98
N GLY A 162 -1.46 26.66 -7.65
CA GLY A 162 -1.46 26.50 -9.11
C GLY A 162 -2.37 25.39 -9.64
N GLY A 163 -3.27 24.84 -8.82
CA GLY A 163 -4.26 23.85 -9.25
C GLY A 163 -4.63 22.81 -8.19
N ALA A 164 -5.61 21.98 -8.54
CA ALA A 164 -6.15 20.92 -7.69
C ALA A 164 -6.17 19.57 -8.43
N LEU A 165 -5.95 18.50 -7.66
CA LEU A 165 -6.22 17.11 -8.02
C LEU A 165 -7.42 16.64 -7.21
N ASP A 166 -8.48 16.24 -7.90
CA ASP A 166 -9.64 15.59 -7.30
C ASP A 166 -9.49 14.07 -7.36
N LEU A 167 -9.61 13.44 -6.20
CA LEU A 167 -9.48 12.00 -5.97
C LEU A 167 -10.79 11.38 -5.46
N THR A 168 -11.87 12.17 -5.40
CA THR A 168 -13.17 11.75 -4.86
C THR A 168 -13.67 10.50 -5.57
N ASP A 169 -13.58 10.45 -6.90
CA ASP A 169 -14.03 9.31 -7.71
C ASP A 169 -12.90 8.32 -8.04
N THR A 170 -11.67 8.58 -7.58
CA THR A 170 -10.55 7.66 -7.79
C THR A 170 -10.80 6.38 -6.99
N PRO A 171 -10.80 5.22 -7.66
CA PRO A 171 -11.23 4.00 -7.02
C PRO A 171 -10.09 3.51 -6.14
N GLY A 172 -10.24 3.68 -4.83
CA GLY A 172 -9.41 3.04 -3.81
C GLY A 172 -8.18 3.78 -3.33
N ARG A 173 -7.76 3.46 -2.10
CA ARG A 173 -6.71 4.23 -1.38
C ARG A 173 -5.34 4.10 -2.04
N PHE A 174 -5.04 2.97 -2.69
CA PHE A 174 -3.76 2.75 -3.36
C PHE A 174 -3.65 3.55 -4.67
N GLU A 175 -4.69 3.52 -5.49
CA GLU A 175 -4.78 4.28 -6.73
C GLU A 175 -4.81 5.78 -6.45
N GLN A 176 -5.53 6.19 -5.39
CA GLN A 176 -5.50 7.56 -4.86
C GLN A 176 -4.08 7.98 -4.48
N LEU A 177 -3.33 7.10 -3.78
CA LEU A 177 -1.94 7.36 -3.44
C LEU A 177 -1.05 7.51 -4.66
N GLU A 178 -1.15 6.58 -5.61
CA GLU A 178 -0.33 6.57 -6.82
C GLU A 178 -0.55 7.88 -7.59
N GLN A 179 -1.81 8.27 -7.78
CA GLN A 179 -2.16 9.53 -8.45
C GLN A 179 -1.69 10.75 -7.67
N ALA A 180 -1.91 10.80 -6.36
CA ALA A 180 -1.46 11.91 -5.52
C ALA A 180 0.07 12.06 -5.55
N THR A 181 0.79 10.96 -5.36
CA THR A 181 2.26 10.92 -5.34
C THR A 181 2.83 11.37 -6.68
N ARG A 182 2.30 10.84 -7.79
CA ARG A 182 2.72 11.22 -9.14
C ARG A 182 2.48 12.71 -9.37
N TRP A 183 1.29 13.20 -9.02
CA TRP A 183 0.93 14.61 -9.23
C TRP A 183 1.78 15.58 -8.40
N ILE A 184 2.02 15.26 -7.12
CA ILE A 184 2.90 16.05 -6.23
C ILE A 184 4.32 16.10 -6.79
N THR A 185 4.86 14.94 -7.19
CA THR A 185 6.22 14.83 -7.74
C THR A 185 6.36 15.63 -9.03
N ASP A 186 5.39 15.53 -9.95
CA ASP A 186 5.37 16.29 -11.20
C ASP A 186 5.33 17.81 -10.93
N ARG A 187 4.51 18.24 -9.95
CA ARG A 187 4.41 19.67 -9.57
C ARG A 187 5.70 20.18 -8.94
N GLN A 188 6.33 19.42 -8.06
CA GLN A 188 7.62 19.79 -7.45
C GLN A 188 8.73 19.91 -8.48
N THR A 189 8.76 19.00 -9.46
CA THR A 189 9.77 19.03 -10.53
C THR A 189 9.64 20.29 -11.38
N ARG A 190 8.41 20.75 -11.62
CA ARG A 190 8.13 21.98 -12.39
C ARG A 190 8.25 23.25 -11.55
N THR A 191 7.95 23.17 -10.26
CA THR A 191 7.94 24.31 -9.34
C THR A 191 8.49 23.88 -7.99
N PRO A 192 9.82 23.88 -7.81
CA PRO A 192 10.45 23.51 -6.55
C PRO A 192 9.96 24.38 -5.39
N GLY A 193 9.69 23.76 -4.25
CA GLY A 193 9.20 24.46 -3.05
C GLY A 193 7.69 24.78 -3.06
N VAL A 194 6.93 24.32 -4.06
CA VAL A 194 5.47 24.39 -4.04
C VAL A 194 4.92 23.71 -2.78
N ARG A 195 3.92 24.36 -2.17
CA ARG A 195 3.21 23.84 -0.99
C ARG A 195 1.89 23.21 -1.41
N PHE A 196 1.59 22.08 -0.78
CA PHE A 196 0.34 21.37 -1.01
C PHE A 196 -0.53 21.40 0.24
N GLN A 197 -1.84 21.32 0.01
CA GLN A 197 -2.81 20.97 1.04
C GLN A 197 -3.47 19.66 0.63
N VAL A 198 -3.71 18.78 1.60
CA VAL A 198 -4.29 17.46 1.37
C VAL A 198 -5.48 17.28 2.27
N ARG A 199 -6.62 16.95 1.66
CA ARG A 199 -7.86 16.64 2.38
C ARG A 199 -8.19 15.17 2.20
N GLY A 200 -8.58 14.53 3.30
CA GLY A 200 -9.01 13.15 3.32
C GLY A 200 -10.03 12.86 4.41
N VAL A 201 -10.42 11.59 4.52
CA VAL A 201 -11.33 11.08 5.56
C VAL A 201 -10.76 9.81 6.13
N LEU A 202 -10.65 9.75 7.46
CA LEU A 202 -10.19 8.59 8.21
C LEU A 202 -11.32 7.56 8.30
N GLU A 203 -11.15 6.52 7.50
CA GLU A 203 -12.12 5.43 7.37
C GLU A 203 -12.02 4.47 8.57
N PRO A 204 -13.15 3.82 8.96
CA PRO A 204 -13.14 2.78 9.98
C PRO A 204 -12.35 1.55 9.48
N TYR A 205 -11.67 0.85 10.39
CA TYR A 205 -11.17 -0.50 10.08
C TYR A 205 -12.38 -1.42 9.90
N THR A 206 -12.54 -2.00 8.71
CA THR A 206 -13.53 -3.05 8.49
C THR A 206 -12.84 -4.32 8.04
N SER A 207 -12.69 -5.32 8.91
CA SER A 207 -12.13 -6.62 8.53
C SER A 207 -13.21 -7.71 8.44
N PRO A 208 -13.16 -8.62 7.44
CA PRO A 208 -12.32 -8.54 6.25
C PRO A 208 -12.75 -7.31 5.43
N LEU A 209 -11.77 -6.54 4.92
CA LEU A 209 -12.07 -5.49 3.95
C LEU A 209 -12.66 -6.24 2.75
N PRO A 210 -13.94 -6.02 2.37
CA PRO A 210 -14.53 -6.81 1.31
C PRO A 210 -13.70 -6.66 0.04
N ARG A 211 -13.58 -7.73 -0.76
CA ARG A 211 -12.76 -7.79 -1.99
C ARG A 211 -12.92 -6.60 -2.95
N LYS A 212 -14.05 -5.88 -2.86
CA LYS A 212 -14.32 -4.67 -3.63
C LYS A 212 -13.98 -3.38 -2.89
N ARG A 213 -13.94 -3.33 -1.55
CA ARG A 213 -13.74 -2.12 -0.72
C ARG A 213 -12.33 -1.60 -0.54
N TRP A 214 -11.43 -2.21 -1.27
CA TRP A 214 -10.20 -1.60 -1.75
C TRP A 214 -10.49 -0.34 -2.53
N LEU A 215 -11.58 -0.39 -3.29
CA LEU A 215 -12.26 0.66 -4.00
C LEU A 215 -13.62 0.91 -3.30
N LEU A 216 -13.94 2.06 -2.71
CA LEU A 216 -15.37 2.31 -2.42
C LEU A 216 -15.73 3.80 -2.35
N PRO A 217 -16.95 4.20 -2.79
CA PRO A 217 -17.88 3.55 -3.72
C PRO A 217 -17.94 4.29 -5.08
N VAL A 218 -18.36 3.60 -6.15
CA VAL A 218 -19.19 4.24 -7.18
C VAL A 218 -20.57 4.41 -6.54
N LEU A 219 -21.08 5.64 -6.44
CA LEU A 219 -22.45 5.87 -6.00
C LEU A 219 -23.35 6.19 -7.20
N ARG A 220 -24.22 5.21 -7.46
CA ARG A 220 -25.34 5.08 -8.42
C ARG A 220 -24.97 4.64 -9.83
#